data_AF-A0A1E1LQS6-F1
#
_entry.id   AF-A0A1E1LQS6-F1
#
_cell.length_a   1.000
_cell.length_b   1.000
_cell.length_c   1.000
_cell.angle_alpha   90.00
_cell.angle_beta   90.00
_cell.angle_gamma   90.00
#
_symmetry.space_group_name_H-M   'P 1'
#
loop_
_entity.id
_entity.type
_entity.pdbx_description
1 polymer ?
#
loop_
_entity_poly.entity_id
_entity_poly.type
_entity_poly.pdbx_seq_one_letter_code
_entity_poly.pdbx_strand_id
1 'polypeptide(L)'
;MEGFTTQEPRAKPSHGYRGRVRSGCLTCRSRKIKCDESLPICINCAKYQKRDCVYKLQSLKRREPPNVSRPESSNRNEAVAVLQPQLDSVSRFVSATSPNSLSEDNNYQGDAHQQDDENGLARNALHIGLVSPGSSFVEDREISKASPQQNDALSIIAEDPEFDNSPTSNLISRDIKLTTTMDLLTAGEVPFQLSFAFFLDTVDCPAITPFDSVNWRHMKLHVIELGMSNAAISSAIIAISALYKAQMYSLPDSKALSLYQSSLESYEKLLHHPINNPDMIIVTVFLHCIFQYVHCETVPLLRDPSESLLASLRIWSTYDILPDHKNASTHIKQPANQVPNPSSQLLQILGTSIFDFYFNLQIISGEIARLTHYHRSRTTGADQEEVTQEVISIKSRLFGLWENRSATQTQTSNDLRSHLAPEISNPLISMIGLCSAAYHVEFVELGRLMGDPLSESTDSKQALRQIRETIDSDSTFHHGEKLNPGYLRPLFLNTIECMDRNETKWAVEKMKQIRRPIARSDFFASFGRALSDAQMMKDRRVTSKYFCIWYFGAAPPYL
;
A
#
# COMPACT_ATOMS: atom_id res chain seq x y z
N MET A 1 -73.30 -45.51 25.52
CA MET A 1 -73.18 -46.78 24.76
C MET A 1 -72.94 -46.37 23.32
N GLU A 2 -71.71 -46.00 22.94
CA GLU A 2 -70.57 -46.89 22.66
C GLU A 2 -70.91 -47.87 21.51
N GLY A 3 -70.13 -48.01 20.45
CA GLY A 3 -68.78 -47.55 20.21
C GLY A 3 -68.33 -47.74 18.76
N PHE A 4 -67.18 -47.16 18.49
CA PHE A 4 -66.39 -47.26 17.26
C PHE A 4 -65.94 -48.69 16.97
N THR A 5 -65.86 -49.05 15.68
CA THR A 5 -65.08 -50.21 15.22
C THR A 5 -64.07 -49.80 14.16
N THR A 6 -62.95 -50.50 14.23
CA THR A 6 -61.61 -50.37 13.66
C THR A 6 -61.49 -50.63 12.17
N GLN A 7 -60.42 -50.09 11.56
CA GLN A 7 -59.47 -50.83 10.71
C GLN A 7 -58.10 -50.13 10.69
N GLU A 8 -57.02 -50.92 10.85
CA GLU A 8 -55.61 -50.51 10.96
C GLU A 8 -54.98 -50.01 9.65
N PRO A 9 -53.88 -49.22 9.75
CA PRO A 9 -52.83 -49.28 8.73
C PRO A 9 -51.39 -49.45 9.25
N ARG A 10 -50.60 -50.03 8.33
CA ARG A 10 -49.18 -50.39 8.29
C ARG A 10 -48.18 -49.44 9.00
N ALA A 11 -47.20 -50.07 9.65
CA ALA A 11 -46.07 -49.48 10.34
C ALA A 11 -45.16 -48.60 9.44
N LYS A 12 -44.73 -47.46 10.00
CA LYS A 12 -43.65 -46.60 9.49
C LYS A 12 -42.50 -46.58 10.51
N PRO A 13 -41.23 -46.48 10.07
CA PRO A 13 -40.06 -46.68 10.92
C PRO A 13 -39.88 -45.55 11.93
N SER A 14 -39.44 -45.93 13.13
CA SER A 14 -39.19 -45.08 14.28
C SER A 14 -38.09 -44.04 14.00
N HIS A 15 -38.47 -42.77 13.94
CA HIS A 15 -37.50 -41.68 13.99
C HIS A 15 -37.08 -41.46 15.45
N GLY A 16 -35.93 -42.05 15.80
CA GLY A 16 -35.26 -41.81 17.07
C GLY A 16 -35.08 -40.31 17.33
N TYR A 17 -35.29 -39.94 18.58
CA TYR A 17 -35.06 -38.62 19.15
C TYR A 17 -33.65 -38.11 18.78
N ARG A 18 -33.54 -37.28 17.73
CA ARG A 18 -32.31 -36.55 17.41
C ARG A 18 -32.26 -35.30 18.29
N GLY A 19 -31.26 -35.27 19.16
CA GLY A 19 -31.05 -34.21 20.15
C GLY A 19 -31.01 -32.79 19.58
N ARG A 20 -31.16 -31.82 20.49
CA ARG A 20 -31.22 -30.38 20.24
C ARG A 20 -30.04 -29.91 19.34
N VAL A 21 -30.36 -29.43 18.14
CA VAL A 21 -29.38 -28.97 17.15
C VAL A 21 -28.56 -27.81 17.73
N ARG A 22 -27.22 -27.94 17.70
CA ARG A 22 -26.29 -26.97 18.33
C ARG A 22 -26.10 -25.68 17.50
N SER A 23 -26.50 -25.68 16.23
CA SER A 23 -26.29 -24.62 15.24
C SER A 23 -27.48 -23.68 15.00
N GLY A 24 -28.66 -23.94 15.58
CA GLY A 24 -29.84 -23.08 15.42
C GLY A 24 -29.63 -21.63 15.88
N CYS A 25 -30.33 -20.69 15.24
CA CYS A 25 -30.25 -19.26 15.58
C CYS A 25 -30.64 -19.01 17.06
N LEU A 26 -30.06 -17.97 17.65
CA LEU A 26 -30.28 -17.58 19.05
C LEU A 26 -31.76 -17.32 19.34
N THR A 27 -32.48 -16.79 18.36
CA THR A 27 -33.92 -16.47 18.46
C THR A 27 -34.76 -17.74 18.59
N CYS A 28 -34.60 -18.74 17.73
CA CYS A 28 -35.30 -20.03 17.85
C CYS A 28 -34.88 -20.81 19.10
N ARG A 29 -33.59 -20.75 19.47
CA ARG A 29 -33.07 -21.39 20.69
C ARG A 29 -33.70 -20.81 21.96
N SER A 30 -33.82 -19.48 22.04
CA SER A 30 -34.48 -18.81 23.18
C SER A 30 -35.96 -19.21 23.32
N ARG A 31 -36.64 -19.42 22.18
CA ARG A 31 -38.03 -19.86 22.12
C ARG A 31 -38.22 -21.37 22.31
N LYS A 32 -37.14 -22.14 22.45
CA LYS A 32 -37.16 -23.61 22.53
C LYS A 32 -37.91 -24.29 21.37
N ILE A 33 -37.93 -23.66 20.19
CA ILE A 33 -38.51 -24.20 18.95
C ILE A 33 -37.39 -24.68 18.01
N LYS A 34 -37.70 -25.64 17.14
CA LYS A 34 -36.73 -26.16 16.16
C LYS A 34 -36.39 -25.07 15.14
N CYS A 35 -35.10 -24.87 14.90
CA CYS A 35 -34.59 -24.01 13.84
C CYS A 35 -34.26 -24.88 12.63
N ASP A 36 -34.59 -24.38 11.45
CA ASP A 36 -34.30 -24.95 10.14
C ASP A 36 -32.93 -24.54 9.60
N GLU A 37 -32.21 -23.66 10.30
CA GLU A 37 -30.82 -23.27 10.01
C GLU A 37 -30.61 -22.59 8.64
N SER A 38 -31.68 -22.17 7.96
CA SER A 38 -31.54 -21.38 6.73
C SER A 38 -30.92 -20.01 7.02
N LEU A 39 -30.06 -19.58 6.10
CA LEU A 39 -29.40 -18.28 6.10
C LEU A 39 -29.96 -17.43 4.93
N PRO A 40 -30.11 -16.10 5.09
CA PRO A 40 -29.73 -15.28 6.24
C PRO A 40 -30.75 -15.29 7.40
N ILE A 41 -31.98 -15.72 7.15
CA ILE A 41 -33.06 -15.79 8.15
C ILE A 41 -33.68 -17.19 8.10
N CYS A 42 -33.91 -17.80 9.27
CA CYS A 42 -34.61 -19.08 9.37
C CYS A 42 -36.13 -18.90 9.08
N ILE A 43 -36.78 -19.90 8.49
CA ILE A 43 -38.22 -19.83 8.10
C ILE A 43 -39.09 -19.40 9.28
N ASN A 44 -38.77 -19.89 10.47
CA ASN A 44 -39.52 -19.54 11.68
C ASN A 44 -39.36 -18.04 12.02
N CYS A 45 -38.16 -17.48 11.95
CA CYS A 45 -37.94 -16.06 12.19
C CYS A 45 -38.53 -15.18 11.08
N ALA A 46 -38.49 -15.64 9.83
CA ALA A 46 -39.08 -14.93 8.69
C ALA A 46 -40.59 -14.72 8.87
N LYS A 47 -41.29 -15.71 9.44
CA LYS A 47 -42.74 -15.64 9.65
C LYS A 47 -43.18 -14.68 10.77
N TYR A 48 -42.32 -14.39 11.75
CA TYR A 48 -42.70 -13.60 12.93
C TYR A 48 -42.32 -12.11 12.87
N GLN A 49 -41.52 -11.67 11.88
CA GLN A 49 -41.17 -10.27 11.49
C GLN A 49 -40.76 -9.24 12.57
N LYS A 50 -40.91 -9.53 13.86
CA LYS A 50 -40.73 -8.58 14.97
C LYS A 50 -39.35 -8.64 15.63
N ARG A 51 -38.43 -9.51 15.19
CA ARG A 51 -37.07 -9.65 15.77
C ARG A 51 -36.05 -10.22 14.78
N ASP A 52 -34.78 -9.88 15.02
CA ASP A 52 -33.63 -10.32 14.22
C ASP A 52 -33.33 -11.82 14.39
N CYS A 53 -32.98 -12.48 13.29
CA CYS A 53 -32.50 -13.85 13.26
C CYS A 53 -30.98 -13.87 13.39
N VAL A 54 -30.45 -14.11 14.59
CA VAL A 54 -29.02 -14.00 14.87
C VAL A 54 -28.40 -15.38 15.11
N TYR A 55 -27.36 -15.73 14.36
CA TYR A 55 -26.53 -16.91 14.61
C TYR A 55 -25.28 -16.53 15.39
N LYS A 56 -24.79 -17.43 16.26
CA LYS A 56 -23.57 -17.20 17.03
C LYS A 56 -22.38 -17.41 16.11
N LEU A 57 -21.64 -16.36 15.79
CA LEU A 57 -20.36 -16.46 15.07
C LEU A 57 -19.43 -17.38 15.87
N GLN A 58 -19.06 -18.53 15.31
CA GLN A 58 -18.04 -19.37 15.92
C GLN A 58 -16.70 -18.65 15.72
N SER A 59 -16.15 -18.10 16.81
CA SER A 59 -14.76 -17.65 16.78
C SER A 59 -13.87 -18.88 16.53
N LEU A 60 -12.99 -18.77 15.53
CA LEU A 60 -11.89 -19.71 15.35
C LEU A 60 -10.94 -19.56 16.55
N LYS A 61 -11.26 -20.21 17.66
CA LYS A 61 -10.32 -20.35 18.77
C LYS A 61 -9.19 -21.27 18.32
N ARG A 62 -7.96 -20.74 18.35
CA ARG A 62 -6.68 -21.47 18.34
C ARG A 62 -6.85 -22.80 19.07
N ARG A 63 -6.53 -23.90 18.39
CA ARG A 63 -6.20 -25.17 19.06
C ARG A 63 -4.73 -25.08 19.45
N GLU A 64 -4.44 -24.98 20.74
CA GLU A 64 -3.11 -25.29 21.26
C GLU A 64 -2.90 -26.82 21.23
N PRO A 65 -1.69 -27.30 20.91
CA PRO A 65 -1.37 -28.72 20.95
C PRO A 65 -1.16 -29.24 22.38
N PRO A 66 -1.32 -30.56 22.64
CA PRO A 66 -1.32 -31.12 23.99
C PRO A 66 0.09 -31.24 24.57
N ASN A 67 0.15 -30.96 25.87
CA ASN A 67 1.29 -31.02 26.78
C ASN A 67 1.84 -32.47 26.93
N VAL A 68 3.15 -32.67 26.75
CA VAL A 68 3.85 -33.93 27.07
C VAL A 68 4.78 -33.70 28.27
N SER A 69 4.37 -34.30 29.38
CA SER A 69 5.13 -34.89 30.50
C SER A 69 6.59 -34.47 30.74
N ARG A 70 6.78 -33.77 31.85
CA ARG A 70 8.01 -33.66 32.67
C ARG A 70 8.42 -35.02 33.24
N PRO A 71 9.72 -35.22 33.56
CA PRO A 71 10.07 -35.92 34.79
C PRO A 71 10.93 -35.03 35.71
N GLU A 72 10.69 -35.21 37.01
CA GLU A 72 11.36 -34.55 38.12
C GLU A 72 12.69 -35.23 38.47
N SER A 73 13.68 -34.47 38.93
CA SER A 73 14.37 -34.79 40.20
C SER A 73 15.38 -33.73 40.66
N SER A 74 15.23 -33.40 41.94
CA SER A 74 16.27 -33.15 42.96
C SER A 74 17.09 -31.85 42.97
N ASN A 75 16.76 -31.04 43.99
CA ASN A 75 17.55 -30.02 44.69
C ASN A 75 19.05 -30.31 44.85
N ARG A 76 19.85 -29.24 44.83
CA ARG A 76 20.75 -28.83 45.94
C ARG A 76 21.20 -27.37 45.79
N ASN A 77 21.21 -26.68 46.93
CA ASN A 77 21.72 -25.32 47.14
C ASN A 77 23.24 -25.25 46.92
N GLU A 78 23.75 -24.13 46.41
CA GLU A 78 24.83 -23.35 47.05
C GLU A 78 25.11 -22.04 46.30
N ALA A 79 25.33 -20.98 47.08
CA ALA A 79 25.81 -19.68 46.63
C ALA A 79 27.33 -19.73 46.35
N VAL A 80 27.83 -18.76 45.56
CA VAL A 80 29.05 -17.93 45.81
C VAL A 80 29.74 -17.49 44.51
N ALA A 81 30.17 -16.22 44.54
CA ALA A 81 31.28 -15.56 43.83
C ALA A 81 31.11 -15.08 42.38
N VAL A 82 30.88 -13.76 42.32
CA VAL A 82 31.44 -12.79 41.37
C VAL A 82 32.94 -13.02 41.15
N LEU A 83 33.36 -13.11 39.88
CA LEU A 83 34.70 -12.71 39.42
C LEU A 83 34.64 -12.20 37.98
N GLN A 84 34.95 -10.91 37.81
CA GLN A 84 35.47 -10.32 36.56
C GLN A 84 36.87 -10.87 36.25
N PRO A 85 37.30 -10.76 34.99
CA PRO A 85 38.70 -10.49 34.70
C PRO A 85 38.87 -9.11 34.09
N GLN A 86 39.66 -8.28 34.79
CA GLN A 86 40.39 -7.17 34.20
C GLN A 86 41.63 -7.70 33.48
N LEU A 87 42.03 -7.05 32.39
CA LEU A 87 43.42 -6.91 32.01
C LEU A 87 43.68 -5.51 31.42
N ASP A 88 44.42 -4.75 32.22
CA ASP A 88 45.23 -3.57 31.92
C ASP A 88 46.15 -3.79 30.70
N SER A 89 46.13 -2.93 29.68
CA SER A 89 46.77 -1.60 29.54
C SER A 89 48.24 -1.64 29.11
N VAL A 90 48.49 -1.15 27.88
CA VAL A 90 49.73 -0.45 27.50
C VAL A 90 49.37 0.72 26.58
N SER A 91 49.34 1.91 27.15
CA SER A 91 49.38 3.20 26.44
C SER A 91 50.73 3.42 25.77
N ARG A 92 50.76 4.07 24.59
CA ARG A 92 51.63 5.24 24.33
C ARG A 92 51.07 6.19 23.25
N PHE A 93 50.75 7.39 23.72
CA PHE A 93 51.10 8.74 23.24
C PHE A 93 50.79 9.24 21.81
N VAL A 94 49.75 10.09 21.77
CA VAL A 94 49.61 11.46 21.23
C VAL A 94 50.70 11.99 20.28
N SER A 95 50.28 12.55 19.14
CA SER A 95 50.60 13.94 18.76
C SER A 95 49.66 14.46 17.66
N ALA A 96 49.07 15.61 17.95
CA ALA A 96 48.32 16.44 17.02
C ALA A 96 49.28 17.41 16.31
N THR A 97 49.02 17.71 15.03
CA THR A 97 49.36 19.00 14.42
C THR A 97 48.53 19.21 13.15
N SER A 98 47.79 20.32 13.13
CA SER A 98 47.27 21.00 11.94
C SER A 98 48.09 22.30 11.79
N PRO A 99 47.87 23.21 10.81
CA PRO A 99 47.48 23.11 9.39
C PRO A 99 48.48 23.89 8.47
N ASN A 100 48.36 23.81 7.14
CA ASN A 100 48.36 25.01 6.26
C ASN A 100 48.35 24.71 4.73
N SER A 101 47.43 25.43 4.09
CA SER A 101 47.37 26.07 2.76
C SER A 101 48.61 26.10 1.84
N LEU A 102 48.33 25.92 0.53
CA LEU A 102 48.94 26.69 -0.57
C LEU A 102 47.93 26.94 -1.73
N SER A 103 47.78 28.24 -2.02
CA SER A 103 47.33 29.03 -3.19
C SER A 103 47.42 28.38 -4.60
N GLU A 104 46.39 28.46 -5.45
CA GLU A 104 45.99 29.51 -6.44
C GLU A 104 46.59 29.35 -7.87
N ASP A 105 45.73 29.71 -8.84
CA ASP A 105 45.97 30.14 -10.24
C ASP A 105 46.10 29.09 -11.37
N ASN A 106 45.07 28.98 -12.21
CA ASN A 106 44.96 29.84 -13.40
C ASN A 106 43.70 29.58 -14.26
N ASN A 107 43.19 30.69 -14.77
CA ASN A 107 42.04 30.88 -15.65
C ASN A 107 42.47 30.81 -17.13
N TYR A 108 41.66 30.23 -18.02
CA TYR A 108 41.73 30.49 -19.47
C TYR A 108 40.33 30.39 -20.11
N GLN A 109 40.05 31.35 -20.98
CA GLN A 109 38.78 31.68 -21.61
C GLN A 109 39.00 31.84 -23.13
N GLY A 110 37.95 31.54 -23.92
CA GLY A 110 37.84 31.79 -25.37
C GLY A 110 37.75 30.48 -26.20
N ASP A 111 36.96 30.35 -27.26
CA ASP A 111 36.06 31.24 -27.99
C ASP A 111 35.20 30.39 -28.96
N ALA A 112 34.16 30.99 -29.55
CA ALA A 112 33.06 30.37 -30.31
C ALA A 112 33.37 29.85 -31.75
N HIS A 113 32.50 28.96 -32.30
CA HIS A 113 31.88 29.08 -33.64
C HIS A 113 30.82 27.99 -33.94
N GLN A 114 29.81 28.39 -34.74
CA GLN A 114 28.56 27.73 -35.16
C GLN A 114 28.71 26.62 -36.22
N GLN A 115 27.76 25.67 -36.27
CA GLN A 115 26.93 25.39 -37.46
C GLN A 115 25.81 24.36 -37.20
N ASP A 116 24.73 24.55 -37.96
CA ASP A 116 23.41 23.89 -37.92
C ASP A 116 23.41 22.40 -38.32
N ASP A 117 22.46 21.62 -37.79
CA ASP A 117 21.57 20.76 -38.61
C ASP A 117 20.46 20.09 -37.77
N GLU A 118 19.25 20.06 -38.35
CA GLU A 118 18.00 19.53 -37.82
C GLU A 118 17.88 17.98 -37.91
N ASN A 119 16.91 17.47 -37.12
CA ASN A 119 16.15 16.20 -37.24
C ASN A 119 16.70 14.90 -36.62
N GLY A 120 15.86 14.31 -35.75
CA GLY A 120 15.69 12.85 -35.67
C GLY A 120 15.54 12.25 -34.27
N LEU A 121 14.30 12.09 -33.79
CA LEU A 121 13.96 11.24 -32.64
C LEU A 121 14.44 9.79 -32.87
N ALA A 122 15.20 9.23 -31.92
CA ALA A 122 15.28 7.79 -31.72
C ALA A 122 15.47 7.44 -30.24
N ARG A 123 14.56 6.60 -29.74
CA ARG A 123 14.56 5.97 -28.42
C ARG A 123 15.79 5.07 -28.29
N ASN A 124 16.79 5.48 -27.50
CA ASN A 124 17.91 4.62 -27.17
C ASN A 124 17.55 3.70 -25.99
N ALA A 125 17.31 2.44 -26.31
CA ALA A 125 17.32 1.33 -25.37
C ALA A 125 18.74 1.18 -24.77
N LEU A 126 18.82 1.11 -23.45
CA LEU A 126 20.06 0.90 -22.72
C LEU A 126 20.59 -0.52 -22.99
N HIS A 127 21.69 -0.58 -23.72
CA HIS A 127 22.47 -1.79 -23.97
C HIS A 127 23.40 -2.04 -22.76
N ILE A 128 22.95 -2.81 -21.78
CA ILE A 128 23.81 -3.27 -20.67
C ILE A 128 24.60 -4.49 -21.17
N GLY A 129 25.86 -4.27 -21.54
CA GLY A 129 26.80 -5.33 -21.87
C GLY A 129 27.37 -5.98 -20.61
N LEU A 130 27.15 -7.28 -20.43
CA LEU A 130 27.86 -8.08 -19.44
C LEU A 130 28.42 -9.35 -20.08
N VAL A 131 29.73 -9.49 -19.91
CA VAL A 131 30.62 -10.52 -20.42
C VAL A 131 30.30 -11.88 -19.81
N SER A 132 30.26 -12.92 -20.63
CA SER A 132 30.11 -14.33 -20.22
C SER A 132 31.48 -15.01 -20.15
N PRO A 133 31.83 -15.75 -19.07
CA PRO A 133 32.93 -16.71 -19.09
C PRO A 133 32.39 -18.08 -19.53
N GLY A 134 33.01 -18.65 -20.56
CA GLY A 134 32.47 -19.80 -21.28
C GLY A 134 32.75 -21.18 -20.70
N SER A 135 32.23 -22.17 -21.42
CA SER A 135 32.79 -23.52 -21.48
C SER A 135 32.78 -24.00 -22.94
N SER A 136 33.98 -24.33 -23.39
CA SER A 136 34.30 -25.02 -24.64
C SER A 136 33.77 -26.45 -24.62
N PHE A 137 33.17 -26.94 -25.70
CA PHE A 137 33.32 -28.32 -26.16
C PHE A 137 33.07 -28.44 -27.68
N VAL A 138 34.19 -28.53 -28.40
CA VAL A 138 34.56 -29.29 -29.62
C VAL A 138 33.52 -29.59 -30.72
N GLU A 139 33.96 -29.28 -31.95
CA GLU A 139 33.45 -29.60 -33.28
C GLU A 139 33.11 -31.08 -33.53
N ASP A 140 32.07 -31.33 -34.34
CA ASP A 140 32.24 -32.20 -35.51
C ASP A 140 31.21 -31.91 -36.62
N ARG A 141 31.63 -32.23 -37.84
CA ARG A 141 31.28 -31.59 -39.11
C ARG A 141 30.30 -32.44 -39.96
N GLU A 142 29.39 -31.76 -40.66
CA GLU A 142 28.93 -32.02 -42.04
C GLU A 142 27.98 -33.21 -42.40
N ILE A 143 26.71 -32.90 -42.78
CA ILE A 143 26.13 -32.97 -44.16
C ILE A 143 24.61 -33.29 -44.22
N SER A 144 23.91 -32.43 -45.01
CA SER A 144 22.69 -32.62 -45.81
C SER A 144 21.28 -32.28 -45.27
N LYS A 145 20.83 -31.08 -45.69
CA LYS A 145 19.63 -30.78 -46.51
C LYS A 145 18.25 -31.30 -46.04
N ALA A 146 17.43 -30.38 -45.51
CA ALA A 146 16.17 -29.92 -46.13
C ALA A 146 15.40 -28.99 -45.16
N SER A 147 15.16 -27.73 -45.57
CA SER A 147 14.11 -26.87 -45.01
C SER A 147 12.80 -27.07 -45.79
N PRO A 148 11.64 -26.73 -45.20
CA PRO A 148 11.11 -25.39 -45.43
C PRO A 148 10.51 -24.70 -44.19
N GLN A 149 10.89 -23.43 -44.04
CA GLN A 149 10.07 -22.25 -43.70
C GLN A 149 9.08 -22.34 -42.52
N GLN A 150 9.51 -21.79 -41.37
CA GLN A 150 8.63 -21.16 -40.37
C GLN A 150 9.16 -19.76 -40.07
N ASN A 151 8.56 -18.76 -40.72
CA ASN A 151 8.52 -17.37 -40.28
C ASN A 151 7.15 -16.86 -40.71
N ASP A 152 6.23 -16.73 -39.75
CA ASP A 152 5.19 -15.68 -39.71
C ASP A 152 4.29 -15.91 -38.51
N ALA A 153 4.71 -15.36 -37.37
CA ALA A 153 3.80 -15.09 -36.27
C ALA A 153 4.22 -13.76 -35.66
N LEU A 154 3.72 -12.67 -36.24
CA LEU A 154 3.47 -11.37 -35.61
C LEU A 154 2.85 -10.44 -36.67
N SER A 155 1.56 -10.63 -36.95
CA SER A 155 0.74 -9.58 -37.58
C SER A 155 -0.38 -9.18 -36.62
N ILE A 156 -0.41 -7.87 -36.41
CA ILE A 156 -1.23 -7.14 -35.45
C ILE A 156 -2.69 -7.12 -35.91
N ILE A 157 -3.57 -7.19 -34.93
CA ILE A 157 -5.04 -7.17 -35.03
C ILE A 157 -5.51 -5.87 -35.69
N ALA A 158 -6.23 -6.00 -36.80
CA ALA A 158 -7.19 -5.01 -37.25
C ALA A 158 -8.56 -5.39 -36.66
N GLU A 159 -9.18 -4.48 -35.92
CA GLU A 159 -10.54 -4.62 -35.41
C GLU A 159 -11.54 -4.32 -36.54
N ASP A 160 -12.43 -5.27 -36.84
CA ASP A 160 -13.67 -5.01 -37.56
C ASP A 160 -14.87 -5.29 -36.62
N PRO A 161 -15.84 -4.38 -36.50
CA PRO A 161 -17.00 -4.56 -35.64
C PRO A 161 -18.16 -5.16 -36.42
N GLU A 162 -18.19 -6.50 -36.56
CA GLU A 162 -19.38 -7.18 -37.06
C GLU A 162 -19.85 -8.31 -36.12
N PHE A 163 -21.17 -8.36 -36.01
CA PHE A 163 -22.01 -9.12 -35.10
C PHE A 163 -21.58 -10.58 -34.89
N ASP A 164 -21.35 -10.96 -33.62
CA ASP A 164 -20.82 -12.25 -33.18
C ASP A 164 -21.82 -13.40 -33.40
N ASN A 165 -21.67 -14.10 -34.52
CA ASN A 165 -22.20 -15.46 -34.73
C ASN A 165 -21.02 -16.43 -34.93
N SER A 166 -20.01 -16.37 -34.06
CA SER A 166 -18.92 -17.33 -34.12
C SER A 166 -19.40 -18.71 -33.62
N PRO A 167 -19.18 -19.81 -34.38
CA PRO A 167 -19.55 -21.15 -33.92
C PRO A 167 -18.82 -21.50 -32.64
N THR A 168 -19.46 -22.27 -31.74
CA THR A 168 -18.98 -22.57 -30.38
C THR A 168 -17.54 -23.09 -30.34
N SER A 169 -17.08 -23.76 -31.39
CA SER A 169 -15.70 -24.22 -31.57
C SER A 169 -14.66 -23.10 -31.65
N ASN A 170 -15.02 -21.94 -32.23
CA ASN A 170 -14.14 -20.78 -32.33
C ASN A 170 -14.01 -20.06 -30.98
N LEU A 171 -15.09 -20.01 -30.20
CA LEU A 171 -15.07 -19.50 -28.83
C LEU A 171 -14.22 -20.42 -27.93
N ILE A 172 -14.42 -21.74 -28.02
CA ILE A 172 -13.61 -22.72 -27.29
C ILE A 172 -12.13 -22.65 -27.70
N SER A 173 -11.83 -22.52 -29.00
CA SER A 173 -10.45 -22.38 -29.48
C SER A 173 -9.80 -21.07 -29.00
N ARG A 174 -10.55 -19.97 -28.96
CA ARG A 174 -10.09 -18.69 -28.39
C ARG A 174 -9.87 -18.79 -26.89
N ASP A 175 -10.76 -19.43 -26.14
CA ASP A 175 -10.61 -19.63 -24.69
C ASP A 175 -9.44 -20.55 -24.36
N ILE A 176 -9.25 -21.64 -25.11
CA ILE A 176 -8.08 -22.51 -24.98
C ILE A 176 -6.81 -21.72 -25.31
N LYS A 177 -6.82 -20.92 -26.39
CA LYS A 177 -5.68 -20.08 -26.77
C LYS A 177 -5.38 -19.03 -25.70
N LEU A 178 -6.41 -18.39 -25.13
CA LEU A 178 -6.26 -17.40 -24.08
C LEU A 178 -5.73 -18.04 -22.81
N THR A 179 -6.30 -19.18 -22.40
CA THR A 179 -5.88 -19.95 -21.22
C THR A 179 -4.47 -20.47 -21.38
N THR A 180 -4.11 -21.06 -22.52
CA THR A 180 -2.74 -21.55 -22.78
C THR A 180 -1.73 -20.41 -22.90
N THR A 181 -2.11 -19.26 -23.47
CA THR A 181 -1.26 -18.07 -23.49
C THR A 181 -1.08 -17.53 -22.08
N MET A 182 -2.15 -17.48 -21.28
CA MET A 182 -2.10 -17.08 -19.87
C MET A 182 -1.26 -18.04 -19.03
N ASP A 183 -1.39 -19.35 -19.25
CA ASP A 183 -0.59 -20.39 -18.60
C ASP A 183 0.87 -20.31 -19.05
N LEU A 184 1.17 -20.03 -20.31
CA LEU A 184 2.53 -19.80 -20.82
C LEU A 184 3.15 -18.52 -20.25
N LEU A 185 2.38 -17.43 -20.13
CA LEU A 185 2.83 -16.20 -19.46
C LEU A 185 3.03 -16.42 -17.95
N THR A 186 2.28 -17.35 -17.37
CA THR A 186 2.38 -17.72 -15.95
C THR A 186 3.52 -18.71 -15.69
N ALA A 187 3.79 -19.63 -16.62
CA ALA A 187 4.80 -20.68 -16.55
C ALA A 187 6.17 -20.24 -17.07
N GLY A 188 6.22 -19.20 -17.92
CA GLY A 188 7.45 -18.49 -18.22
C GLY A 188 7.98 -17.91 -16.92
N GLU A 189 9.06 -18.48 -16.40
CA GLU A 189 9.94 -17.80 -15.47
C GLU A 189 10.21 -16.43 -16.09
N VAL A 190 9.67 -15.37 -15.49
CA VAL A 190 9.99 -14.01 -15.92
C VAL A 190 11.50 -13.91 -15.75
N PRO A 191 12.30 -13.74 -16.82
CA PRO A 191 13.73 -13.61 -16.69
C PRO A 191 14.01 -12.57 -15.60
N PHE A 192 14.94 -12.85 -14.68
CA PHE A 192 15.24 -11.99 -13.53
C PHE A 192 15.30 -10.50 -13.91
N GLN A 193 15.88 -10.19 -15.08
CA GLN A 193 15.99 -8.83 -15.65
C GLN A 193 14.63 -8.15 -15.95
N LEU A 194 13.62 -8.89 -16.38
CA LEU A 194 12.28 -8.37 -16.70
C LEU A 194 11.47 -7.99 -15.45
N SER A 195 11.74 -8.60 -14.30
CA SER A 195 11.10 -8.22 -13.03
C SER A 195 11.66 -6.89 -12.50
N PHE A 196 12.95 -6.65 -12.63
CA PHE A 196 13.60 -5.41 -12.19
C PHE A 196 13.22 -4.22 -13.08
N ALA A 197 13.18 -4.42 -14.40
CA ALA A 197 12.68 -3.40 -15.33
C ALA A 197 11.21 -3.07 -15.03
N PHE A 198 10.37 -4.10 -14.83
CA PHE A 198 8.97 -3.90 -14.46
C PHE A 198 8.81 -3.15 -13.13
N PHE A 199 9.63 -3.47 -12.12
CA PHE A 199 9.66 -2.74 -10.86
C PHE A 199 9.98 -1.26 -11.07
N LEU A 200 11.03 -0.95 -11.84
CA LEU A 200 11.41 0.43 -12.14
C LEU A 200 10.31 1.21 -12.86
N ASP A 201 9.69 0.62 -13.88
CA ASP A 201 8.82 1.34 -14.79
C ASP A 201 7.35 1.37 -14.34
N THR A 202 6.88 0.35 -13.62
CA THR A 202 5.45 0.13 -13.38
C THR A 202 5.04 0.16 -11.91
N VAL A 203 5.97 -0.09 -10.97
CA VAL A 203 5.63 -0.11 -9.54
C VAL A 203 5.58 1.32 -9.00
N ASP A 204 4.35 1.77 -8.74
CA ASP A 204 4.00 3.05 -8.12
C ASP A 204 3.30 2.82 -6.79
N CYS A 205 3.72 3.51 -5.73
CA CYS A 205 3.06 3.46 -4.43
C CYS A 205 2.10 4.66 -4.30
N PRO A 206 0.77 4.47 -4.18
CA PRO A 206 -0.20 5.55 -4.01
C PRO A 206 0.11 6.50 -2.84
N ALA A 207 0.78 6.01 -1.79
CA ALA A 207 1.17 6.83 -0.64
C ALA A 207 2.45 7.65 -0.85
N ILE A 208 3.25 7.37 -1.89
CA ILE A 208 4.57 8.00 -2.13
C ILE A 208 4.58 8.73 -3.48
N THR A 209 4.30 8.02 -4.57
CA THR A 209 4.48 8.52 -5.94
C THR A 209 3.76 9.84 -6.24
N PRO A 210 2.53 10.10 -5.74
CA PRO A 210 1.87 11.40 -5.95
C PRO A 210 2.59 12.60 -5.32
N PHE A 211 3.34 12.38 -4.25
CA PHE A 211 3.95 13.45 -3.44
C PHE A 211 5.45 13.58 -3.70
N ASP A 212 6.10 12.50 -4.15
CA ASP A 212 7.54 12.47 -4.38
C ASP A 212 7.93 11.46 -5.48
N SER A 213 7.48 11.72 -6.70
CA SER A 213 7.76 10.86 -7.85
C SER A 213 9.25 10.79 -8.21
N VAL A 214 10.01 11.87 -7.97
CA VAL A 214 11.43 11.97 -8.31
C VAL A 214 12.27 11.12 -7.37
N ASN A 215 12.16 11.30 -6.04
CA ASN A 215 12.91 10.44 -5.12
C ASN A 215 12.40 9.00 -5.16
N TRP A 216 11.11 8.76 -5.43
CA TRP A 216 10.62 7.40 -5.65
C TRP A 216 11.37 6.69 -6.79
N ARG A 217 11.61 7.39 -7.90
CA ARG A 217 12.39 6.84 -9.03
C ARG A 217 13.85 6.56 -8.62
N HIS A 218 14.50 7.49 -7.92
CA HIS A 218 15.86 7.30 -7.42
C HIS A 218 15.96 6.13 -6.44
N MET A 219 15.01 6.02 -5.52
CA MET A 219 14.92 4.89 -4.59
C MET A 219 14.80 3.57 -5.33
N LYS A 220 13.93 3.48 -6.36
CA LYS A 220 13.80 2.26 -7.15
C LYS A 220 15.10 1.85 -7.84
N LEU A 221 15.84 2.81 -8.40
CA LEU A 221 17.15 2.54 -9.02
C LEU A 221 18.16 2.01 -8.00
N HIS A 222 18.24 2.64 -6.83
CA HIS A 222 19.15 2.21 -5.77
C HIS A 222 18.78 0.82 -5.22
N VAL A 223 17.49 0.56 -4.99
CA VAL A 223 16.99 -0.76 -4.57
C VAL A 223 17.32 -1.85 -5.59
N ILE A 224 17.22 -1.54 -6.88
CA ILE A 224 17.60 -2.45 -7.97
C ILE A 224 19.09 -2.80 -7.87
N GLU A 225 19.95 -1.80 -7.70
CA GLU A 225 21.40 -2.00 -7.54
C GLU A 225 21.72 -2.89 -6.34
N LEU A 226 21.10 -2.63 -5.18
CA LEU A 226 21.24 -3.48 -3.99
C LEU A 226 20.69 -4.90 -4.23
N GLY A 227 19.57 -5.02 -4.95
CA GLY A 227 18.94 -6.29 -5.31
C GLY A 227 19.79 -7.16 -6.23
N MET A 228 20.71 -6.58 -7.01
CA MET A 228 21.66 -7.37 -7.81
C MET A 228 22.67 -8.11 -6.93
N SER A 229 22.94 -7.62 -5.71
CA SER A 229 23.94 -8.18 -4.78
C SER A 229 23.31 -8.93 -3.59
N ASN A 230 22.02 -8.72 -3.32
CA ASN A 230 21.35 -9.27 -2.14
C ASN A 230 20.07 -10.06 -2.51
N ALA A 231 20.05 -11.35 -2.16
CA ALA A 231 18.94 -12.25 -2.47
C ALA A 231 17.61 -11.91 -1.76
N ALA A 232 17.65 -11.34 -0.55
CA ALA A 232 16.44 -10.94 0.17
C ALA A 232 15.77 -9.74 -0.50
N ILE A 233 16.56 -8.76 -0.94
CA ILE A 233 16.06 -7.60 -1.70
C ILE A 233 15.54 -8.06 -3.09
N SER A 234 16.30 -8.89 -3.79
CA SER A 234 15.90 -9.45 -5.09
C SER A 234 14.56 -10.20 -5.02
N SER A 235 14.41 -11.11 -4.05
CA SER A 235 13.17 -11.85 -3.86
C SER A 235 11.99 -10.93 -3.51
N ALA A 236 12.21 -9.86 -2.74
CA ALA A 236 11.18 -8.87 -2.42
C ALA A 236 10.74 -8.08 -3.67
N ILE A 237 11.67 -7.64 -4.52
CA ILE A 237 11.38 -6.97 -5.80
C ILE A 237 10.54 -7.87 -6.70
N ILE A 238 10.89 -9.16 -6.81
CA ILE A 238 10.18 -10.14 -7.62
C ILE A 238 8.76 -10.36 -7.08
N ALA A 239 8.59 -10.50 -5.76
CA ALA A 239 7.28 -10.67 -5.14
C ALA A 239 6.36 -9.47 -5.40
N ILE A 240 6.85 -8.23 -5.21
CA ILE A 240 6.09 -7.01 -5.51
C ILE A 240 5.73 -6.94 -6.99
N SER A 241 6.68 -7.22 -7.88
CA SER A 241 6.44 -7.19 -9.33
C SER A 241 5.37 -8.20 -9.75
N ALA A 242 5.40 -9.40 -9.16
CA ALA A 242 4.37 -10.43 -9.40
C ALA A 242 2.99 -9.98 -8.90
N LEU A 243 2.92 -9.34 -7.72
CA LEU A 243 1.67 -8.80 -7.17
C LEU A 243 1.08 -7.70 -8.06
N TYR A 244 1.91 -6.77 -8.54
CA TYR A 244 1.44 -5.71 -9.44
C TYR A 244 0.92 -6.28 -10.75
N LYS A 245 1.61 -7.25 -11.34
CA LYS A 245 1.12 -7.96 -12.54
C LYS A 245 -0.20 -8.65 -12.27
N ALA A 246 -0.34 -9.34 -11.14
CA ALA A 246 -1.58 -10.01 -10.77
C ALA A 246 -2.75 -9.02 -10.66
N GLN A 247 -2.56 -7.89 -9.98
CA GLN A 247 -3.59 -6.86 -9.84
C GLN A 247 -3.92 -6.14 -11.15
N MET A 248 -2.91 -5.83 -11.98
CA MET A 248 -3.12 -5.14 -13.25
C MET A 248 -3.85 -6.01 -14.28
N TYR A 249 -3.54 -7.30 -14.32
CA TYR A 249 -4.11 -8.25 -15.27
C TYR A 249 -5.25 -9.11 -14.68
N SER A 250 -5.71 -8.79 -13.47
CA SER A 250 -6.78 -9.52 -12.76
C SER A 250 -6.51 -11.03 -12.63
N LEU A 251 -5.26 -11.40 -12.31
CA LEU A 251 -4.81 -12.78 -12.10
C LEU A 251 -4.89 -13.17 -10.61
N PRO A 252 -4.89 -14.47 -10.29
CA PRO A 252 -4.82 -14.91 -8.89
C PRO A 252 -3.52 -14.48 -8.19
N ASP A 253 -3.66 -13.96 -6.97
CA ASP A 253 -2.53 -13.52 -6.14
C ASP A 253 -1.69 -14.69 -5.57
N SER A 254 -2.08 -15.94 -5.80
CA SER A 254 -1.43 -17.14 -5.21
C SER A 254 0.06 -17.24 -5.54
N LYS A 255 0.46 -16.92 -6.78
CA LYS A 255 1.88 -16.90 -7.19
C LYS A 255 2.65 -15.79 -6.48
N ALA A 256 2.07 -14.59 -6.39
CA ALA A 256 2.69 -13.46 -5.71
C ALA A 256 2.86 -13.73 -4.21
N LEU A 257 1.87 -14.36 -3.57
CA LEU A 257 1.92 -14.78 -2.17
C LEU A 257 2.99 -15.85 -1.91
N SER A 258 3.13 -16.83 -2.80
CA SER A 258 4.20 -17.84 -2.70
C SER A 258 5.59 -17.22 -2.81
N LEU A 259 5.78 -16.29 -3.75
CA LEU A 259 7.03 -15.53 -3.89
C LEU A 259 7.31 -14.64 -2.66
N TYR A 260 6.27 -14.03 -2.11
CA TYR A 260 6.38 -13.24 -0.89
C TYR A 260 6.78 -14.08 0.32
N GLN A 261 6.23 -15.29 0.48
CA GLN A 261 6.67 -16.24 1.52
C GLN A 261 8.16 -16.60 1.37
N SER A 262 8.61 -16.88 0.15
CA SER A 262 10.04 -17.13 -0.12
C SER A 262 10.92 -15.90 0.20
N SER A 263 10.41 -14.69 -0.03
CA SER A 263 11.10 -13.46 0.35
C SER A 263 11.17 -13.27 1.87
N LEU A 264 10.13 -13.64 2.62
CA LEU A 264 10.16 -13.63 4.09
C LEU A 264 11.21 -14.59 4.64
N GLU A 265 11.33 -15.79 4.10
CA GLU A 265 12.39 -16.74 4.50
C GLU A 265 13.79 -16.18 4.20
N SER A 266 13.95 -15.48 3.08
CA SER A 266 15.22 -14.84 2.71
C SER A 266 15.55 -13.67 3.63
N TYR A 267 14.53 -12.91 4.04
CA TYR A 267 14.65 -11.85 5.03
C TYR A 267 15.04 -12.38 6.42
N GLU A 268 14.43 -13.48 6.88
CA GLU A 268 14.80 -14.11 8.15
C GLU A 268 16.27 -14.57 8.14
N LYS A 269 16.73 -15.16 7.03
CA LYS A 269 18.15 -15.52 6.84
C LYS A 269 19.06 -14.30 6.92
N LEU A 270 18.67 -13.17 6.31
CA LEU A 270 19.41 -11.92 6.37
C LEU A 270 19.47 -11.35 7.79
N LEU A 271 18.37 -11.44 8.53
CA LEU A 271 18.25 -10.92 9.90
C LEU A 271 19.15 -11.66 10.90
N HIS A 272 19.31 -12.97 10.71
CA HIS A 272 20.12 -13.84 11.57
C HIS A 272 21.56 -14.06 11.06
N HIS A 273 21.93 -13.41 9.96
CA HIS A 273 23.29 -13.54 9.41
C HIS A 273 24.31 -12.87 10.36
N PRO A 274 25.48 -13.50 10.63
CA PRO A 274 26.47 -12.99 11.58
C PRO A 274 27.08 -11.64 11.17
N ILE A 275 27.05 -11.34 9.87
CA ILE A 275 27.38 -10.03 9.29
C ILE A 275 26.11 -9.52 8.64
N ASN A 276 25.22 -8.91 9.42
CA ASN A 276 24.01 -8.30 8.89
C ASN A 276 24.27 -6.84 8.54
N ASN A 277 23.95 -6.44 7.31
CA ASN A 277 24.00 -5.02 6.93
C ASN A 277 22.63 -4.40 7.27
N PRO A 278 22.56 -3.47 8.24
CA PRO A 278 21.29 -2.87 8.66
C PRO A 278 20.58 -2.12 7.54
N ASP A 279 21.31 -1.55 6.57
CA ASP A 279 20.72 -0.87 5.41
C ASP A 279 19.93 -1.86 4.55
N MET A 280 20.48 -3.06 4.32
CA MET A 280 19.82 -4.11 3.55
C MET A 280 18.56 -4.63 4.25
N ILE A 281 18.61 -4.74 5.59
CA ILE A 281 17.45 -5.11 6.41
C ILE A 281 16.36 -4.06 6.25
N ILE A 282 16.67 -2.78 6.38
CA ILE A 282 15.70 -1.69 6.28
C ILE A 282 15.08 -1.63 4.88
N VAL A 283 15.90 -1.75 3.83
CA VAL A 283 15.41 -1.81 2.44
C VAL A 283 14.46 -3.01 2.25
N THR A 284 14.81 -4.19 2.77
CA THR A 284 13.96 -5.38 2.66
C THR A 284 12.64 -5.20 3.41
N VAL A 285 12.68 -4.68 4.64
CA VAL A 285 11.48 -4.35 5.45
C VAL A 285 10.59 -3.35 4.72
N PHE A 286 11.18 -2.30 4.14
CA PHE A 286 10.45 -1.30 3.38
C PHE A 286 9.73 -1.91 2.16
N LEU A 287 10.39 -2.79 1.41
CA LEU A 287 9.77 -3.53 0.30
C LEU A 287 8.62 -4.43 0.78
N HIS A 288 8.80 -5.12 1.90
CA HIS A 288 7.71 -5.91 2.49
C HIS A 288 6.54 -5.04 2.94
N CYS A 289 6.79 -3.84 3.48
CA CYS A 289 5.74 -2.87 3.79
C CYS A 289 4.98 -2.43 2.52
N ILE A 290 5.66 -2.23 1.39
CA ILE A 290 5.00 -1.93 0.11
C ILE A 290 4.13 -3.11 -0.34
N PHE A 291 4.63 -4.34 -0.24
CA PHE A 291 3.83 -5.53 -0.56
C PHE A 291 2.56 -5.59 0.29
N GLN A 292 2.69 -5.38 1.60
CA GLN A 292 1.57 -5.40 2.56
C GLN A 292 0.58 -4.24 2.36
N TYR A 293 1.09 -3.07 1.97
CA TYR A 293 0.23 -1.93 1.63
C TYR A 293 -0.67 -2.26 0.44
N VAL A 294 -0.10 -2.88 -0.60
CA VAL A 294 -0.82 -3.27 -1.81
C VAL A 294 -1.71 -4.50 -1.60
N HIS A 295 -1.30 -5.44 -0.75
CA HIS A 295 -2.03 -6.65 -0.37
C HIS A 295 -2.34 -6.65 1.14
N CYS A 296 -3.39 -5.92 1.54
CA CYS A 296 -3.73 -5.68 2.95
C CYS A 296 -4.25 -6.90 3.75
N GLU A 297 -4.40 -8.08 3.12
CA GLU A 297 -4.88 -9.29 3.81
C GLU A 297 -3.74 -10.07 4.51
N THR A 298 -2.49 -9.71 4.25
CA THR A 298 -1.33 -10.31 4.94
C THR A 298 -1.13 -9.73 6.34
N VAL A 299 -0.57 -10.54 7.25
CA VAL A 299 -0.19 -10.07 8.59
C VAL A 299 0.91 -9.00 8.48
N PRO A 300 0.72 -7.79 9.03
CA PRO A 300 1.74 -6.74 8.93
C PRO A 300 3.02 -7.11 9.69
N LEU A 301 4.18 -6.89 9.05
CA LEU A 301 5.49 -7.28 9.60
C LEU A 301 5.83 -6.48 10.86
N LEU A 302 5.41 -5.22 10.90
CA LEU A 302 5.74 -4.27 11.96
C LEU A 302 4.73 -4.25 13.13
N ARG A 303 3.70 -5.10 13.10
CA ARG A 303 2.68 -5.09 14.17
C ARG A 303 3.25 -5.55 15.50
N ASP A 304 4.12 -6.56 15.47
CA ASP A 304 4.84 -7.12 16.61
C ASP A 304 6.29 -7.42 16.14
N PRO A 305 7.17 -6.40 16.09
CA PRO A 305 8.51 -6.55 15.49
C PRO A 305 9.37 -7.51 16.32
N SER A 306 10.17 -8.34 15.64
CA SER A 306 11.07 -9.28 16.31
C SER A 306 12.18 -8.53 17.06
N GLU A 307 12.66 -9.10 18.17
CA GLU A 307 13.78 -8.54 18.93
C GLU A 307 15.04 -8.37 18.08
N SER A 308 15.27 -9.27 17.12
CA SER A 308 16.40 -9.17 16.18
C SER A 308 16.25 -7.96 15.24
N LEU A 309 15.04 -7.65 14.78
CA LEU A 309 14.78 -6.43 14.01
C LEU A 309 14.97 -5.20 14.88
N LEU A 310 14.45 -5.19 16.11
CA LEU A 310 14.64 -4.08 17.04
C LEU A 310 16.12 -3.85 17.36
N ALA A 311 16.90 -4.90 17.55
CA ALA A 311 18.34 -4.81 17.75
C ALA A 311 19.04 -4.20 16.52
N SER A 312 18.67 -4.64 15.31
CA SER A 312 19.22 -4.10 14.06
C SER A 312 18.87 -2.62 13.88
N LEU A 313 17.64 -2.21 14.21
CA LEU A 313 17.21 -0.82 14.16
C LEU A 313 17.92 0.05 15.21
N ARG A 314 18.20 -0.48 16.41
CA ARG A 314 19.01 0.23 17.42
C ARG A 314 20.42 0.47 16.91
N ILE A 315 21.06 -0.55 16.33
CA ILE A 315 22.39 -0.38 15.69
C ILE A 315 22.29 0.66 14.58
N TRP A 316 21.26 0.57 13.74
CA TRP A 316 21.08 1.53 12.66
C TRP A 316 20.94 2.97 13.16
N SER A 317 20.19 3.19 14.24
CA SER A 317 20.01 4.51 14.86
C SER A 317 21.28 5.09 15.48
N THR A 318 22.32 4.27 15.72
CA THR A 318 23.62 4.77 16.21
C THR A 318 24.55 5.24 15.09
N TYR A 319 24.26 4.91 13.83
CA TYR A 319 24.91 5.59 12.73
C TYR A 319 24.34 7.01 12.69
N ASP A 320 25.23 8.00 12.73
CA ASP A 320 24.97 9.46 12.69
C ASP A 320 24.38 9.92 11.32
N ILE A 321 23.55 9.08 10.70
CA ILE A 321 23.00 9.19 9.35
C ILE A 321 21.55 9.68 9.37
N LEU A 322 20.82 9.54 10.48
CA LEU A 322 19.55 10.26 10.66
C LEU A 322 19.89 11.71 10.89
N PRO A 323 19.77 12.59 9.88
CA PRO A 323 19.97 13.98 10.16
C PRO A 323 18.83 14.34 11.11
N ASP A 324 19.14 15.09 12.16
CA ASP A 324 18.13 15.71 13.03
C ASP A 324 16.97 16.13 12.14
N HIS A 325 15.73 15.68 12.38
CA HIS A 325 14.62 15.76 11.40
C HIS A 325 14.37 17.19 10.86
N LYS A 326 15.01 18.18 11.48
CA LYS A 326 15.06 19.60 11.10
C LYS A 326 16.07 19.94 9.98
N ASN A 327 17.10 19.11 9.73
CA ASN A 327 18.22 19.35 8.83
C ASN A 327 18.47 18.19 7.83
N ALA A 328 17.55 17.24 7.73
CA ALA A 328 17.68 16.12 6.79
C ALA A 328 17.50 16.58 5.36
N SER A 329 18.57 16.48 4.56
CA SER A 329 18.44 16.58 3.11
C SER A 329 17.50 15.47 2.66
N THR A 330 16.30 15.82 2.20
CA THR A 330 15.27 14.90 1.69
C THR A 330 15.64 14.32 0.32
N HIS A 331 16.90 14.44 -0.09
CA HIS A 331 17.39 14.11 -1.41
C HIS A 331 18.16 12.79 -1.45
N ILE A 332 17.68 11.87 -2.27
CA ILE A 332 18.45 10.69 -2.65
C ILE A 332 19.42 11.11 -3.76
N LYS A 333 20.72 10.87 -3.56
CA LYS A 333 21.75 11.18 -4.57
C LYS A 333 21.46 10.41 -5.86
N GLN A 334 21.49 11.12 -6.99
CA GLN A 334 21.32 10.51 -8.30
C GLN A 334 22.50 9.54 -8.56
N PRO A 335 22.25 8.33 -9.10
CA PRO A 335 23.32 7.40 -9.45
C PRO A 335 24.25 8.03 -10.51
N ALA A 336 25.55 7.88 -10.33
CA ALA A 336 26.60 8.59 -11.08
C ALA A 336 26.57 8.39 -12.62
N ASN A 337 25.80 7.42 -13.12
CA ASN A 337 25.75 7.03 -14.53
C ASN A 337 24.58 7.64 -15.33
N GLN A 338 23.78 8.56 -14.78
CA GLN A 338 22.69 9.21 -15.50
C GLN A 338 23.02 10.67 -15.83
N VAL A 339 22.82 11.04 -17.10
CA VAL A 339 22.84 12.45 -17.53
C VAL A 339 21.71 13.18 -16.78
N PRO A 340 22.00 14.27 -16.04
CA PRO A 340 20.98 14.99 -15.31
C PRO A 340 19.96 15.59 -16.28
N ASN A 341 18.68 15.22 -16.12
CA ASN A 341 17.60 15.87 -16.83
C ASN A 341 17.31 17.21 -16.12
N PRO A 342 17.50 18.36 -16.79
CA PRO A 342 17.35 19.68 -16.16
C PRO A 342 15.94 19.89 -15.63
N SER A 343 14.91 19.37 -16.31
CA SER A 343 13.52 19.45 -15.87
C SER A 343 13.27 18.70 -14.57
N SER A 344 13.88 17.51 -14.39
CA SER A 344 13.76 16.76 -13.12
C SER A 344 14.51 17.44 -11.97
N GLN A 345 15.64 18.09 -12.25
CA GLN A 345 16.39 18.84 -11.23
C GLN A 345 15.63 20.10 -10.81
N LEU A 346 15.05 20.85 -11.75
CA LEU A 346 14.21 22.00 -11.44
C LEU A 346 12.95 21.59 -10.68
N LEU A 347 12.29 20.50 -11.10
CA LEU A 347 11.14 19.95 -10.39
C LEU A 347 11.52 19.52 -8.97
N GLN A 348 12.69 18.90 -8.79
CA GLN A 348 13.20 18.55 -7.47
C GLN A 348 13.41 19.78 -6.61
N ILE A 349 14.14 20.80 -7.09
CA ILE A 349 14.44 22.04 -6.34
C ILE A 349 13.15 22.76 -5.92
N LEU A 350 12.21 22.94 -6.85
CA LEU A 350 10.95 23.62 -6.58
C LEU A 350 10.01 22.77 -5.71
N GLY A 351 10.07 21.44 -5.90
CA GLY A 351 9.25 20.45 -5.21
C GLY A 351 9.67 20.19 -3.76
N THR A 352 10.95 20.37 -3.40
CA THR A 352 11.47 20.09 -2.04
C THR A 352 10.63 20.76 -0.97
N SER A 353 10.40 22.08 -1.10
CA SER A 353 9.63 22.85 -0.12
C SER A 353 8.17 22.39 0.01
N ILE A 354 7.60 21.85 -1.08
CA ILE A 354 6.24 21.30 -1.12
C ILE A 354 6.22 19.94 -0.40
N PHE A 355 7.22 19.11 -0.66
CA PHE A 355 7.39 17.83 0.01
C PHE A 355 7.65 18.01 1.51
N ASP A 356 8.47 18.98 1.92
CA ASP A 356 8.72 19.26 3.34
C ASP A 356 7.44 19.68 4.07
N PHE A 357 6.59 20.48 3.42
CA PHE A 357 5.26 20.78 3.93
C PHE A 357 4.43 19.49 4.11
N TYR A 358 4.39 18.63 3.09
CA TYR A 358 3.65 17.37 3.15
C TYR A 358 4.19 16.43 4.23
N PHE A 359 5.51 16.30 4.36
CA PHE A 359 6.18 15.49 5.36
C PHE A 359 5.83 15.95 6.78
N ASN A 360 5.90 17.26 7.04
CA ASN A 360 5.47 17.83 8.32
C ASN A 360 3.98 17.62 8.58
N LEU A 361 3.14 17.71 7.54
CA LEU A 361 1.72 17.40 7.63
C LEU A 361 1.48 15.93 8.00
N GLN A 362 2.25 14.99 7.43
CA GLN A 362 2.15 13.57 7.78
C GLN A 362 2.58 13.28 9.22
N ILE A 363 3.57 14.00 9.76
CA ILE A 363 3.94 13.91 11.18
C ILE A 363 2.73 14.29 12.04
N ILE A 364 2.08 15.43 11.75
CA ILE A 364 0.88 15.87 12.46
C ILE A 364 -0.26 14.86 12.29
N SER A 365 -0.49 14.32 11.09
CA SER A 365 -1.53 13.33 10.84
C SER A 365 -1.32 12.05 11.69
N GLY A 366 -0.07 11.63 11.86
CA GLY A 366 0.31 10.53 12.75
C GLY A 366 -0.03 10.81 14.22
N GLU A 367 0.14 12.05 14.70
CA GLU A 367 -0.27 12.46 16.04
C GLU A 367 -1.80 12.44 16.18
N ILE A 368 -2.54 12.94 15.18
CA ILE A 368 -4.00 12.89 15.14
C ILE A 368 -4.50 11.44 15.24
N ALA A 369 -3.87 10.51 14.50
CA ALA A 369 -4.23 9.09 14.54
C ALA A 369 -4.05 8.49 15.95
N ARG A 370 -2.99 8.88 16.68
CA ARG A 370 -2.74 8.43 18.07
C ARG A 370 -3.76 8.97 19.07
N LEU A 371 -4.46 10.06 18.77
CA LEU A 371 -5.52 10.61 19.60
C LEU A 371 -6.86 9.87 19.47
N THR A 372 -6.98 8.94 18.52
CA THR A 372 -8.20 8.13 18.38
C THR A 372 -8.37 7.17 19.56
N HIS A 373 -9.63 6.79 19.86
CA HIS A 373 -9.95 5.84 20.94
C HIS A 373 -9.36 4.43 20.74
N TYR A 374 -8.81 4.13 19.57
CA TYR A 374 -8.12 2.87 19.28
C TYR A 374 -6.68 2.85 19.84
N HIS A 375 -6.07 4.02 20.03
CA HIS A 375 -4.67 4.16 20.44
C HIS A 375 -4.50 4.75 21.83
N ARG A 376 -5.51 5.44 22.38
CA ARG A 376 -5.50 5.98 23.74
C ARG A 376 -6.84 5.76 24.46
N SER A 377 -6.80 5.78 25.80
CA SER A 377 -8.01 5.85 26.61
C SER A 377 -8.75 7.16 26.35
N ARG A 378 -10.09 7.06 26.28
CA ARG A 378 -11.03 8.18 26.12
C ARG A 378 -12.27 7.98 26.98
N THR A 379 -12.07 7.43 28.18
CA THR A 379 -13.17 6.93 29.02
C THR A 379 -13.50 7.86 30.17
N THR A 380 -12.56 8.73 30.58
CA THR A 380 -12.75 9.70 31.66
C THR A 380 -12.93 11.12 31.13
N GLY A 381 -13.53 12.00 31.93
CA GLY A 381 -13.60 13.43 31.60
C GLY A 381 -12.23 14.09 31.50
N ALA A 382 -11.27 13.65 32.32
CA ALA A 382 -9.88 14.10 32.25
C ALA A 382 -9.20 13.67 30.94
N ASP A 383 -9.42 12.43 30.49
CA ASP A 383 -8.91 11.94 29.20
C ASP A 383 -9.45 12.81 28.05
N GLN A 384 -10.74 13.19 28.13
CA GLN A 384 -11.38 13.99 27.09
C GLN A 384 -10.89 15.45 27.11
N GLU A 385 -10.64 16.03 28.28
CA GLU A 385 -10.04 17.36 28.40
C GLU A 385 -8.62 17.37 27.82
N GLU A 386 -7.79 16.38 28.15
CA GLU A 386 -6.43 16.26 27.61
C GLU A 386 -6.44 16.14 26.08
N VAL A 387 -7.32 15.29 25.51
CA VAL A 387 -7.50 15.20 24.05
C VAL A 387 -7.92 16.54 23.46
N THR A 388 -8.80 17.28 24.14
CA THR A 388 -9.27 18.59 23.66
C THR A 388 -8.13 19.60 23.61
N GLN A 389 -7.28 19.64 24.64
CA GLN A 389 -6.10 20.50 24.66
C GLN A 389 -5.08 20.12 23.57
N GLU A 390 -4.82 18.83 23.36
CA GLU A 390 -3.96 18.34 22.28
C GLU A 390 -4.52 18.71 20.90
N VAL A 391 -5.83 18.58 20.69
CA VAL A 391 -6.49 19.00 19.45
C VAL A 391 -6.34 20.49 19.20
N ILE A 392 -6.45 21.34 20.23
CA ILE A 392 -6.21 22.80 20.10
C ILE A 392 -4.76 23.08 19.70
N SER A 393 -3.80 22.41 20.34
CA SER A 393 -2.38 22.51 20.01
C SER A 393 -2.09 22.09 18.57
N ILE A 394 -2.64 20.95 18.14
CA ILE A 394 -2.52 20.43 16.76
C ILE A 394 -3.14 21.40 15.76
N LYS A 395 -4.34 21.94 16.01
CA LYS A 395 -4.96 22.94 15.13
C LYS A 395 -4.06 24.16 14.96
N SER A 396 -3.49 24.67 16.05
CA SER A 396 -2.55 25.81 16.01
C SER A 396 -1.32 25.49 15.14
N ARG A 397 -0.75 24.29 15.29
CA ARG A 397 0.37 23.83 14.45
C ARG A 397 0.00 23.66 12.98
N LEU A 398 -1.20 23.15 12.68
CA LEU A 398 -1.72 23.08 11.30
C LEU A 398 -1.84 24.48 10.70
N PHE A 399 -2.42 25.44 11.43
CA PHE A 399 -2.46 26.83 10.96
C PHE A 399 -1.07 27.40 10.75
N GLY A 400 -0.15 27.22 11.69
CA GLY A 400 1.24 27.65 11.53
C GLY A 400 1.93 27.02 10.32
N LEU A 401 1.70 25.73 10.06
CA LEU A 401 2.23 25.05 8.88
C LEU A 401 1.64 25.63 7.58
N TRP A 402 0.34 25.96 7.58
CA TRP A 402 -0.34 26.59 6.45
C TRP A 402 0.18 28.00 6.18
N GLU A 403 0.33 28.84 7.20
CA GLU A 403 0.83 30.21 7.02
C GLU A 403 2.29 30.25 6.53
N ASN A 404 3.09 29.23 6.86
CA ASN A 404 4.49 29.11 6.44
C ASN A 404 4.66 28.34 5.11
N ARG A 405 3.64 28.27 4.26
CA ARG A 405 3.76 27.68 2.91
C ARG A 405 4.84 28.39 2.09
N SER A 406 5.54 27.63 1.26
CA SER A 406 6.60 28.18 0.42
C SER A 406 6.04 29.11 -0.66
N ALA A 407 6.89 30.00 -1.19
CA ALA A 407 6.50 30.92 -2.27
C ALA A 407 5.95 30.18 -3.50
N THR A 408 6.45 28.97 -3.77
CA THR A 408 5.96 28.09 -4.85
C THR A 408 4.52 27.62 -4.57
N GLN A 409 4.21 27.26 -3.32
CA GLN A 409 2.88 26.79 -2.91
C GLN A 409 1.82 27.90 -2.87
N THR A 410 2.22 29.16 -2.77
CA THR A 410 1.30 30.30 -2.72
C THR A 410 0.96 30.85 -4.10
N GLN A 411 1.65 30.44 -5.16
CA GLN A 411 1.34 30.83 -6.54
C GLN A 411 0.02 30.21 -7.03
N THR A 412 -0.67 30.92 -7.92
CA THR A 412 -1.84 30.33 -8.60
C THR A 412 -1.41 29.37 -9.70
N SER A 413 -2.29 28.44 -10.09
CA SER A 413 -2.03 27.51 -11.20
C SER A 413 -1.74 28.23 -12.52
N ASN A 414 -2.31 29.42 -12.74
CA ASN A 414 -2.06 30.22 -13.93
C ASN A 414 -0.67 30.86 -13.90
N ASP A 415 -0.24 31.36 -12.74
CA ASP A 415 1.09 31.97 -12.57
C ASP A 415 2.21 30.92 -12.74
N LEU A 416 2.02 29.72 -12.21
CA LEU A 416 3.00 28.64 -12.39
C LEU A 416 3.15 28.25 -13.88
N ARG A 417 2.06 28.28 -14.65
CA ARG A 417 2.08 27.97 -16.09
C ARG A 417 2.63 29.09 -16.95
N SER A 418 2.50 30.34 -16.52
CA SER A 418 3.06 31.48 -17.27
C SER A 418 4.59 31.55 -17.13
N HIS A 419 5.14 31.02 -16.03
CA HIS A 419 6.57 31.10 -15.73
C HIS A 419 7.35 29.79 -15.95
N LEU A 420 6.69 28.63 -16.00
CA LEU A 420 7.34 27.32 -16.11
C LEU A 420 6.77 26.50 -17.27
N ALA A 421 7.62 25.67 -17.86
CA ALA A 421 7.19 24.72 -18.89
C ALA A 421 6.19 23.69 -18.33
N PRO A 422 5.24 23.18 -19.14
CA PRO A 422 4.20 22.24 -18.70
C PRO A 422 4.73 21.00 -17.97
N GLU A 423 5.90 20.51 -18.35
CA GLU A 423 6.58 19.34 -17.76
C GLU A 423 6.96 19.56 -16.29
N ILE A 424 7.12 20.82 -15.88
CA ILE A 424 7.47 21.23 -14.50
C ILE A 424 6.23 21.80 -13.81
N SER A 425 5.47 22.68 -14.47
CA SER A 425 4.31 23.34 -13.86
C SER A 425 3.21 22.33 -13.50
N ASN A 426 2.92 21.35 -14.35
CA ASN A 426 1.81 20.43 -14.11
C ASN A 426 2.04 19.51 -12.90
N PRO A 427 3.21 18.86 -12.74
CA PRO A 427 3.51 18.11 -11.52
C PRO A 427 3.49 18.99 -10.26
N LEU A 428 4.02 20.22 -10.31
CA LEU A 428 3.98 21.15 -9.18
C LEU A 428 2.55 21.51 -8.79
N ILE A 429 1.70 21.88 -9.75
CA ILE A 429 0.29 22.22 -9.52
C ILE A 429 -0.45 21.03 -8.88
N SER A 430 -0.24 19.81 -9.40
CA SER A 430 -0.86 18.61 -8.84
C SER A 430 -0.39 18.35 -7.41
N MET A 431 0.92 18.47 -7.12
CA MET A 431 1.45 18.32 -5.76
C MET A 431 0.91 19.38 -4.79
N ILE A 432 0.78 20.64 -5.22
CA ILE A 432 0.18 21.71 -4.41
C ILE A 432 -1.28 21.38 -4.09
N GLY A 433 -2.04 20.95 -5.10
CA GLY A 433 -3.43 20.54 -4.94
C GLY A 433 -3.58 19.35 -3.98
N LEU A 434 -2.72 18.34 -4.10
CA LEU A 434 -2.69 17.20 -3.19
C LEU A 434 -2.36 17.60 -1.75
N CYS A 435 -1.37 18.46 -1.55
CA CYS A 435 -1.00 18.97 -0.23
C CYS A 435 -2.13 19.80 0.41
N SER A 436 -2.81 20.63 -0.39
CA SER A 436 -3.98 21.39 0.05
C SER A 436 -5.13 20.46 0.47
N ALA A 437 -5.45 19.45 -0.36
CA ALA A 437 -6.50 18.49 -0.03
C ALA A 437 -6.15 17.68 1.24
N ALA A 438 -4.90 17.20 1.35
CA ALA A 438 -4.42 16.50 2.54
C ALA A 438 -4.49 17.38 3.80
N TYR A 439 -4.14 18.65 3.71
CA TYR A 439 -4.22 19.60 4.82
C TYR A 439 -5.65 19.77 5.33
N HIS A 440 -6.59 20.02 4.42
CA HIS A 440 -7.99 20.22 4.80
C HIS A 440 -8.61 18.93 5.36
N VAL A 441 -8.19 17.77 4.88
CA VAL A 441 -8.64 16.48 5.44
C VAL A 441 -8.34 16.35 6.93
N GLU A 442 -7.22 16.88 7.42
CA GLU A 442 -6.89 16.77 8.84
C GLU A 442 -7.92 17.48 9.73
N PHE A 443 -8.54 18.58 9.27
CA PHE A 443 -9.63 19.22 10.01
C PHE A 443 -10.89 18.37 10.06
N VAL A 444 -11.18 17.63 8.97
CA VAL A 444 -12.29 16.67 8.94
C VAL A 444 -12.04 15.53 9.92
N GLU A 445 -10.80 15.02 10.01
CA GLU A 445 -10.44 13.99 11.00
C GLU A 445 -10.49 14.51 12.43
N LEU A 446 -10.03 15.73 12.69
CA LEU A 446 -10.16 16.35 14.02
C LEU A 446 -11.63 16.49 14.42
N GLY A 447 -12.52 16.91 13.50
CA GLY A 447 -13.96 16.96 13.75
C GLY A 447 -14.56 15.56 14.04
N ARG A 448 -14.13 14.54 13.30
CA ARG A 448 -14.52 13.14 13.55
C ARG A 448 -14.06 12.67 14.93
N LEU A 449 -12.85 13.05 15.32
CA LEU A 449 -12.22 12.67 16.58
C LEU A 449 -12.93 13.26 17.80
N MET A 450 -13.44 14.50 17.69
CA MET A 450 -14.21 15.14 18.76
C MET A 450 -15.62 14.58 18.90
N GLY A 451 -16.11 13.86 17.88
CA GLY A 451 -17.47 13.33 17.86
C GLY A 451 -18.51 14.38 17.50
N ASP A 452 -18.07 15.60 17.14
CA ASP A 452 -18.94 16.70 16.75
C ASP A 452 -19.80 16.29 15.55
N PRO A 453 -21.12 16.53 15.61
CA PRO A 453 -21.96 16.48 14.43
C PRO A 453 -21.38 17.42 13.36
N LEU A 454 -21.37 16.98 12.11
CA LEU A 454 -20.92 17.81 10.98
C LEU A 454 -21.77 19.08 10.85
N SER A 455 -23.02 19.04 11.29
CA SER A 455 -23.90 20.22 11.40
C SER A 455 -23.31 21.32 12.29
N GLU A 456 -22.50 20.96 13.29
CA GLU A 456 -21.97 21.87 14.32
C GLU A 456 -20.52 22.31 14.04
N SER A 457 -19.73 21.51 13.31
CA SER A 457 -18.33 21.85 13.00
C SER A 457 -18.21 22.79 11.79
N THR A 458 -17.92 24.07 12.03
CA THR A 458 -17.62 25.07 10.97
C THR A 458 -16.36 24.71 10.19
N ASP A 459 -15.32 24.25 10.88
CA ASP A 459 -14.01 23.94 10.31
C ASP A 459 -14.12 22.75 9.34
N SER A 460 -14.82 21.68 9.73
CA SER A 460 -15.00 20.49 8.88
C SER A 460 -15.79 20.83 7.63
N LYS A 461 -16.85 21.64 7.73
CA LYS A 461 -17.64 22.11 6.58
C LYS A 461 -16.82 22.98 5.63
N GLN A 462 -15.97 23.86 6.15
CA GLN A 462 -15.08 24.66 5.33
C GLN A 462 -14.04 23.76 4.63
N ALA A 463 -13.43 22.83 5.37
CA ALA A 463 -12.46 21.89 4.82
C ALA A 463 -13.05 21.03 3.70
N LEU A 464 -14.26 20.49 3.86
CA LEU A 464 -14.94 19.71 2.81
C LEU A 464 -15.17 20.52 1.53
N ARG A 465 -15.54 21.81 1.65
CA ARG A 465 -15.69 22.71 0.50
C ARG A 465 -14.35 22.97 -0.20
N GLN A 466 -13.30 23.24 0.57
CA GLN A 466 -11.96 23.46 0.02
C GLN A 466 -11.42 22.21 -0.69
N ILE A 467 -11.61 21.01 -0.13
CA ILE A 467 -11.24 19.75 -0.80
C ILE A 467 -11.93 19.64 -2.15
N ARG A 468 -13.23 19.95 -2.21
CA ARG A 468 -14.00 19.89 -3.47
C ARG A 468 -13.51 20.91 -4.48
N GLU A 469 -13.33 22.16 -4.08
CA GLU A 469 -12.82 23.24 -4.95
C GLU A 469 -11.45 22.88 -5.54
N THR A 470 -10.54 22.35 -4.72
CA THR A 470 -9.21 21.90 -5.16
C THR A 470 -9.30 20.76 -6.17
N ILE A 471 -10.12 19.73 -5.91
CA ILE A 471 -10.25 18.58 -6.80
C ILE A 471 -10.97 18.94 -8.11
N ASP A 472 -12.01 19.76 -8.05
CA ASP A 472 -12.71 20.20 -9.25
C ASP A 472 -11.78 21.03 -10.14
N SER A 473 -10.99 21.94 -9.54
CA SER A 473 -9.95 22.69 -10.25
C SER A 473 -8.93 21.76 -10.91
N ASP A 474 -8.38 20.78 -10.17
CA ASP A 474 -7.38 19.85 -10.73
C ASP A 474 -7.97 18.98 -11.85
N SER A 475 -9.21 18.53 -11.69
CA SER A 475 -9.91 17.72 -12.68
C SER A 475 -10.25 18.46 -13.97
N THR A 476 -10.44 19.78 -13.92
CA THR A 476 -10.60 20.59 -15.14
C THR A 476 -9.32 20.73 -15.95
N PHE A 477 -8.15 20.53 -15.33
CA PHE A 477 -6.85 20.65 -15.99
C PHE A 477 -6.41 19.37 -16.69
N HIS A 478 -6.81 18.22 -16.16
CA HIS A 478 -6.56 16.92 -16.75
C HIS A 478 -7.70 16.56 -17.72
N HIS A 479 -7.66 17.10 -18.96
CA HIS A 479 -8.64 16.85 -20.03
C HIS A 479 -8.87 15.34 -20.31
N GLY A 480 -9.72 14.68 -19.52
CA GLY A 480 -10.04 13.25 -19.64
C GLY A 480 -8.97 12.28 -19.10
N GLU A 481 -7.91 12.78 -18.47
CA GLU A 481 -6.89 11.94 -17.83
C GLU A 481 -7.32 11.45 -16.44
N LYS A 482 -6.70 10.34 -16.00
CA LYS A 482 -6.98 9.69 -14.72
C LYS A 482 -6.66 10.64 -13.56
N LEU A 483 -7.61 10.83 -12.66
CA LEU A 483 -7.40 11.65 -11.45
C LEU A 483 -6.25 11.08 -10.61
N ASN A 484 -5.46 11.95 -9.98
CA ASN A 484 -4.32 11.53 -9.18
C ASN A 484 -4.79 10.64 -7.99
N PRO A 485 -4.19 9.45 -7.78
CA PRO A 485 -4.57 8.55 -6.69
C PRO A 485 -4.37 9.15 -5.29
N GLY A 486 -3.54 10.19 -5.12
CA GLY A 486 -3.37 10.89 -3.84
C GLY A 486 -4.67 11.55 -3.32
N TYR A 487 -5.65 11.79 -4.19
CA TYR A 487 -6.97 12.31 -3.79
C TYR A 487 -7.90 11.26 -3.19
N LEU A 488 -7.52 9.97 -3.18
CA LEU A 488 -8.38 8.89 -2.72
C LEU A 488 -8.85 9.08 -1.26
N ARG A 489 -7.93 9.36 -0.33
CA ARG A 489 -8.27 9.61 1.08
C ARG A 489 -9.16 10.86 1.26
N PRO A 490 -8.83 12.02 0.67
CA PRO A 490 -9.73 13.19 0.68
C PRO A 490 -11.13 12.91 0.15
N LEU A 491 -11.25 12.23 -0.98
CA LEU A 491 -12.54 11.89 -1.57
C LEU A 491 -13.33 10.89 -0.71
N PHE A 492 -12.66 9.89 -0.15
CA PHE A 492 -13.30 8.91 0.70
C PHE A 492 -13.86 9.55 1.97
N LEU A 493 -13.08 10.42 2.64
CA LEU A 493 -13.54 11.15 3.82
C LEU A 493 -14.66 12.14 3.48
N ASN A 494 -14.57 12.84 2.35
CA ASN A 494 -15.64 13.71 1.88
C ASN A 494 -16.95 12.93 1.66
N THR A 495 -16.86 11.73 1.09
CA THR A 495 -18.02 10.86 0.85
C THR A 495 -18.75 10.48 2.13
N ILE A 496 -18.00 10.19 3.20
CA ILE A 496 -18.59 9.68 4.46
C ILE A 496 -18.86 10.79 5.48
N GLU A 497 -18.38 12.01 5.26
CA GLU A 497 -18.60 13.14 6.17
C GLU A 497 -19.49 14.26 5.58
N CYS A 498 -19.84 14.26 4.29
CA CYS A 498 -20.70 15.33 3.77
C CYS A 498 -22.16 15.25 4.28
N MET A 499 -22.67 14.05 4.61
CA MET A 499 -24.08 13.77 4.91
C MET A 499 -25.07 14.33 3.88
N ASP A 500 -24.60 14.54 2.64
CA ASP A 500 -25.39 15.01 1.50
C ASP A 500 -25.30 14.03 0.33
N ARG A 501 -26.46 13.75 -0.30
CA ARG A 501 -26.55 12.76 -1.39
C ARG A 501 -25.85 13.20 -2.67
N ASN A 502 -25.86 14.49 -2.98
CA ASN A 502 -25.23 15.03 -4.19
C ASN A 502 -23.70 15.08 -4.02
N GLU A 503 -23.23 15.54 -2.86
CA GLU A 503 -21.80 15.50 -2.50
C GLU A 503 -21.26 14.06 -2.50
N THR A 504 -21.99 13.12 -1.88
CA THR A 504 -21.63 11.68 -1.91
C THR A 504 -21.53 11.17 -3.35
N LYS A 505 -22.49 11.53 -4.21
CA LYS A 505 -22.48 11.10 -5.61
C LYS A 505 -21.29 11.69 -6.38
N TRP A 506 -20.98 12.97 -6.18
CA TRP A 506 -19.82 13.64 -6.78
C TRP A 506 -18.51 12.96 -6.37
N ALA A 507 -18.28 12.78 -5.06
CA ALA A 507 -17.03 12.21 -4.55
C ALA A 507 -16.83 10.76 -5.03
N VAL A 508 -17.91 9.97 -5.06
CA VAL A 508 -17.88 8.59 -5.58
C VAL A 508 -17.54 8.55 -7.07
N GLU A 509 -18.04 9.48 -7.87
CA GLU A 509 -17.71 9.54 -9.29
C GLU A 509 -16.25 9.95 -9.50
N LYS A 510 -15.74 10.92 -8.72
CA LYS A 510 -14.32 11.31 -8.74
C LYS A 510 -13.40 10.16 -8.33
N MET A 511 -13.77 9.36 -7.32
CA MET A 511 -12.97 8.16 -6.96
C MET A 511 -12.87 7.18 -8.12
N LYS A 512 -13.97 6.95 -8.86
CA LYS A 512 -13.96 6.08 -10.05
C LYS A 512 -13.09 6.61 -11.19
N GLN A 513 -12.86 7.93 -11.26
CA GLN A 513 -11.99 8.54 -12.27
C GLN A 513 -10.49 8.27 -12.03
N ILE A 514 -10.09 7.86 -10.83
CA ILE A 514 -8.68 7.50 -10.53
C ILE A 514 -8.23 6.29 -11.36
N ARG A 515 -9.12 5.31 -11.62
CA ARG A 515 -8.89 4.12 -12.48
C ARG A 515 -7.50 3.49 -12.32
N ARG A 516 -7.10 3.18 -11.07
CA ARG A 516 -5.89 2.42 -10.75
C ARG A 516 -6.23 1.20 -9.88
N PRO A 517 -6.04 -0.04 -10.37
CA PRO A 517 -6.33 -1.26 -9.61
C PRO A 517 -5.64 -1.29 -8.25
N ILE A 518 -4.39 -0.84 -8.20
CA ILE A 518 -3.55 -0.81 -6.99
C ILE A 518 -4.13 0.12 -5.92
N ALA A 519 -4.73 1.25 -6.31
CA ALA A 519 -5.37 2.17 -5.40
C ALA A 519 -6.75 1.67 -4.91
N ARG A 520 -7.27 0.58 -5.51
CA ARG A 520 -8.59 0.00 -5.19
C ARG A 520 -9.72 1.04 -5.21
N SER A 521 -9.62 2.00 -6.11
CA SER A 521 -10.50 3.17 -6.16
C SER A 521 -11.97 2.78 -6.35
N ASP A 522 -12.24 1.72 -7.12
CA ASP A 522 -13.60 1.19 -7.35
C ASP A 522 -14.20 0.55 -6.08
N PHE A 523 -13.35 -0.12 -5.29
CA PHE A 523 -13.76 -0.66 -4.00
C PHE A 523 -14.10 0.49 -3.05
N PHE A 524 -13.22 1.49 -2.90
CA PHE A 524 -13.47 2.64 -2.03
C PHE A 524 -14.68 3.48 -2.48
N ALA A 525 -14.92 3.60 -3.78
CA ALA A 525 -16.11 4.22 -4.33
C ALA A 525 -17.40 3.47 -3.91
N SER A 526 -17.39 2.14 -4.00
CA SER A 526 -18.53 1.30 -3.60
C SER A 526 -18.74 1.28 -2.09
N PHE A 527 -17.64 1.17 -1.33
CA PHE A 527 -17.64 1.20 0.12
C PHE A 527 -18.10 2.54 0.68
N GLY A 528 -17.55 3.65 0.17
CA GLY A 528 -17.93 5.00 0.56
C GLY A 528 -19.41 5.28 0.32
N ARG A 529 -19.96 4.86 -0.84
CA ARG A 529 -21.39 4.97 -1.14
C ARG A 529 -22.25 4.21 -0.13
N ALA A 530 -21.98 2.91 0.04
CA ALA A 530 -22.77 2.05 0.93
C ALA A 530 -22.71 2.52 2.39
N LEU A 531 -21.52 2.97 2.82
CA LEU A 531 -21.32 3.50 4.17
C LEU A 531 -22.05 4.84 4.35
N SER A 532 -21.96 5.76 3.39
CA SER A 532 -22.68 7.04 3.45
C SER A 532 -24.20 6.84 3.49
N ASP A 533 -24.75 5.96 2.65
CA ASP A 533 -26.18 5.61 2.67
C ASP A 533 -26.62 5.05 4.03
N ALA A 534 -25.80 4.19 4.65
CA ALA A 534 -26.08 3.65 5.98
C ALA A 534 -26.01 4.69 7.09
N GLN A 535 -25.11 5.69 6.96
CA GLN A 535 -25.01 6.80 7.91
C GLN A 535 -26.20 7.73 7.80
N MET A 536 -26.61 8.11 6.58
CA MET A 536 -27.81 8.93 6.34
C MET A 536 -29.07 8.24 6.84
N MET A 537 -29.21 6.92 6.63
CA MET A 537 -30.37 6.17 7.12
C MET A 537 -30.47 6.16 8.65
N LYS A 538 -29.32 6.17 9.34
CA LYS A 538 -29.25 6.11 10.81
C LYS A 538 -29.09 7.48 11.47
N ASP A 539 -28.97 8.52 10.67
CA ASP A 539 -28.67 9.90 11.08
C ASP A 539 -27.47 10.00 12.05
N ARG A 540 -26.44 9.18 11.82
CA ARG A 540 -25.23 9.13 12.64
C ARG A 540 -24.07 8.43 11.95
N ARG A 541 -22.85 8.71 12.41
CA ARG A 541 -21.64 7.99 11.98
C ARG A 541 -21.77 6.48 12.28
N VAL A 542 -21.33 5.68 11.32
CA VAL A 542 -21.27 4.21 11.43
C VAL A 542 -19.80 3.82 11.43
N THR A 543 -19.42 2.89 12.31
CA THR A 543 -18.03 2.44 12.38
C THR A 543 -17.61 1.76 11.07
N SER A 544 -16.75 2.43 10.30
CA SER A 544 -16.33 2.02 8.95
C SER A 544 -15.77 0.59 8.92
N LYS A 545 -14.95 0.22 9.91
CA LYS A 545 -14.35 -1.13 10.01
C LYS A 545 -15.41 -2.23 10.16
N TYR A 546 -16.33 -2.09 11.11
CA TYR A 546 -17.37 -3.09 11.33
C TYR A 546 -18.34 -3.16 10.15
N PHE A 547 -18.67 -2.01 9.56
CA PHE A 547 -19.53 -1.97 8.38
C PHE A 547 -18.90 -2.68 7.19
N CYS A 548 -17.62 -2.44 6.93
CA CYS A 548 -16.89 -3.08 5.83
C CYS A 548 -16.90 -4.60 5.98
N ILE A 549 -16.57 -5.11 7.17
CA ILE A 549 -16.56 -6.56 7.44
C ILE A 549 -17.96 -7.16 7.28
N TRP A 550 -18.99 -6.47 7.79
CA TRP A 550 -20.36 -6.97 7.73
C TRP A 550 -20.95 -6.94 6.32
N TYR A 551 -20.70 -5.87 5.54
CA TYR A 551 -21.31 -5.65 4.24
C TYR A 551 -20.52 -6.27 3.08
N PHE A 552 -19.19 -6.15 3.11
CA PHE A 552 -18.29 -6.62 2.05
C PHE A 552 -17.57 -7.93 2.40
N GLY A 553 -17.71 -8.43 3.64
CA GLY A 553 -17.03 -9.65 4.07
C GLY A 553 -15.52 -9.52 4.25
N ALA A 554 -14.97 -8.31 4.16
CA ALA A 554 -13.53 -8.04 4.18
C ALA A 554 -13.19 -6.86 5.12
N ALA A 555 -11.96 -6.85 5.62
CA ALA A 555 -11.43 -5.67 6.33
C ALA A 555 -11.24 -4.51 5.34
N PRO A 556 -11.46 -3.25 5.76
CA PRO A 556 -11.20 -2.11 4.89
C PRO A 556 -9.70 -2.06 4.54
N PRO A 557 -9.33 -1.84 3.27
CA PRO A 557 -7.94 -1.62 2.89
C PRO A 557 -7.36 -0.36 3.55
N TYR A 558 -6.04 -0.26 3.58
CA TYR A 558 -5.35 0.95 4.04
C TYR A 558 -5.63 2.12 3.10
N LEU A 559 -5.80 3.32 3.68
CA LEU A 559 -5.96 4.59 2.99
C LEU A 559 -4.78 5.50 3.29
#